data_AF-A0A6P2EK20-F1
#
_entry.id   AF-A0A6P2EK20-F1
#
_cell.length_a   1.000
_cell.length_b   1.000
_cell.length_c   1.000
_cell.angle_alpha   90.00
_cell.angle_beta   90.00
_cell.angle_gamma   90.00
#
_symmetry.space_group_name_H-M   'P 1'
#
loop_
_entity.id
_entity.type
_entity.pdbx_description
1 polymer ?
#
loop_
_entity_poly.entity_id
_entity_poly.type
_entity_poly.pdbx_seq_one_letter_code
_entity_poly.pdbx_strand_id
1 'polypeptide(L)'
;MTHTPIDRKVATPNCDDHIARGDWNPLWDQLRELDPEFMEAYLAFRSVPHRNGPLPAKFKELVLVAINAATTHLYAPGVRRHMKNALRLGATPEEVLEVIQLTTVMGIHACNLAVPILCEEMQAMHATPKPPGAA
;
A
#
# COMPACT_ATOMS: atom_id res chain seq x y z
N MET A 1 14.82 29.49 -19.58
CA MET A 1 15.45 28.26 -19.05
C MET A 1 15.44 27.24 -20.18
N THR A 2 16.59 26.97 -20.78
CA THR A 2 16.72 26.02 -21.88
C THR A 2 16.64 24.60 -21.31
N HIS A 3 15.55 23.89 -21.60
CA HIS A 3 15.44 22.47 -21.33
C HIS A 3 16.35 21.74 -22.33
N THR A 4 17.58 21.48 -21.93
CA THR A 4 18.48 20.61 -22.68
C THR A 4 17.87 19.21 -22.68
N PRO A 5 17.59 18.59 -23.84
CA PRO A 5 17.12 17.22 -23.88
C PRO A 5 18.20 16.33 -23.26
N ILE A 6 17.85 15.54 -22.24
CA ILE A 6 18.74 14.51 -21.71
C ILE A 6 18.71 13.34 -22.71
N ASP A 7 19.49 13.46 -23.79
CA ASP A 7 19.77 12.35 -24.71
C ASP A 7 20.85 11.43 -24.12
N ARG A 8 20.60 10.95 -22.91
CA ARG A 8 21.39 9.89 -22.28
C ARG A 8 20.50 8.67 -22.22
N LYS A 9 20.81 7.66 -23.02
CA LYS A 9 20.17 6.35 -22.93
C LYS A 9 20.58 5.71 -21.60
N VAL A 10 19.78 5.93 -20.56
CA VAL A 10 20.00 5.38 -19.22
C VAL A 10 19.71 3.88 -19.27
N ALA A 11 20.67 3.07 -18.85
CA ALA A 11 20.46 1.63 -18.71
C ALA A 11 19.57 1.37 -17.48
N THR A 12 18.54 0.54 -17.65
CA THR A 12 17.56 0.23 -16.60
C THR A 12 17.43 -1.29 -16.42
N PRO A 13 18.50 -1.97 -15.94
CA PRO A 13 18.53 -3.43 -15.86
C PRO A 13 17.46 -4.02 -14.92
N ASN A 14 17.10 -3.35 -13.82
CA ASN A 14 16.01 -3.82 -12.99
C ASN A 14 14.67 -3.72 -13.74
N CYS A 15 14.45 -2.66 -14.53
CA CYS A 15 13.26 -2.59 -15.37
C CYS A 15 13.19 -3.75 -16.36
N ASP A 16 14.29 -4.03 -17.05
CA ASP A 16 14.37 -5.09 -18.06
C ASP A 16 14.16 -6.49 -17.42
N ASP A 17 14.70 -6.71 -16.22
CA ASP A 17 14.47 -7.93 -15.42
C ASP A 17 12.99 -8.15 -15.07
N HIS A 18 12.28 -7.11 -14.65
CA HIS A 18 10.86 -7.20 -14.29
C HIS A 18 9.98 -7.48 -15.51
N ILE A 19 10.33 -6.90 -16.67
CA ILE A 19 9.69 -7.20 -17.97
C ILE A 19 9.91 -8.66 -18.34
N ALA A 20 11.14 -9.15 -18.31
CA ALA A 20 11.48 -10.52 -18.67
C ALA A 20 10.77 -11.57 -17.80
N ARG A 21 10.51 -11.25 -16.52
CA ARG A 21 9.81 -12.13 -15.56
C ARG A 21 8.28 -12.06 -15.67
N GLY A 22 7.74 -11.13 -16.46
CA GLY A 22 6.30 -10.89 -16.56
C GLY A 22 5.68 -10.34 -15.26
N ASP A 23 6.46 -9.65 -14.42
CA ASP A 23 5.98 -8.89 -13.25
C ASP A 23 5.97 -7.38 -13.51
N TRP A 24 5.89 -6.99 -14.78
CA TRP A 24 5.82 -5.60 -15.19
C TRP A 24 4.42 -5.02 -14.99
N ASN A 25 4.33 -3.83 -14.39
CA ASN A 25 3.11 -3.05 -14.39
C ASN A 25 3.04 -2.22 -15.68
N PRO A 26 1.97 -2.28 -16.48
CA PRO A 26 1.82 -1.37 -17.62
C PRO A 26 1.90 0.11 -17.25
N LEU A 27 1.55 0.49 -16.01
CA LEU A 27 1.71 1.88 -15.55
C LEU A 27 3.18 2.32 -15.41
N TRP A 28 4.13 1.37 -15.34
CA TRP A 28 5.55 1.68 -15.26
C TRP A 28 6.16 2.03 -16.62
N ASP A 29 5.48 1.75 -17.73
CA ASP A 29 5.94 2.19 -19.06
C ASP A 29 6.05 3.71 -19.10
N GLN A 30 4.99 4.41 -18.65
CA GLN A 30 4.95 5.87 -18.59
C GLN A 30 5.99 6.43 -17.62
N LEU A 31 6.17 5.80 -16.45
CA LEU A 31 7.18 6.24 -15.47
C LEU A 31 8.60 6.06 -16.00
N ARG A 32 8.88 4.95 -16.69
CA ARG A 32 10.19 4.70 -17.31
C ARG A 32 10.49 5.68 -18.43
N GLU A 33 9.48 6.05 -19.23
CA GLU A 33 9.63 7.03 -20.30
C GLU A 33 9.88 8.44 -19.76
N LEU A 34 9.19 8.82 -18.68
CA LEU A 34 9.32 10.14 -18.06
C LEU A 34 10.58 10.31 -17.22
N ASP A 35 10.94 9.30 -16.42
CA ASP A 35 12.11 9.33 -15.55
C ASP A 35 12.69 7.91 -15.37
N PRO A 36 13.57 7.47 -16.29
CA PRO A 36 14.13 6.12 -16.26
C PRO A 36 15.03 5.88 -15.06
N GLU A 37 15.72 6.91 -14.54
CA GLU A 37 16.59 6.79 -13.36
C GLU A 37 15.75 6.56 -12.10
N PHE A 38 14.65 7.31 -11.94
CA PHE A 38 13.71 7.10 -10.84
C PHE A 38 13.06 5.72 -10.91
N MET A 39 12.57 5.31 -12.09
CA MET A 39 11.91 4.01 -12.25
C MET A 39 12.86 2.86 -11.92
N GLU A 40 14.12 2.95 -12.36
CA GLU A 40 15.17 1.98 -12.04
C GLU A 40 15.47 1.92 -10.54
N ALA A 41 15.63 3.08 -9.90
CA ALA A 41 15.85 3.17 -8.45
C ALA A 41 14.66 2.62 -7.65
N TYR A 42 13.43 2.92 -8.07
CA TYR A 42 12.21 2.39 -7.47
C TYR A 42 12.16 0.85 -7.55
N LEU A 43 12.53 0.24 -8.69
CA LEU A 43 12.57 -1.22 -8.79
C LEU A 43 13.73 -1.84 -8.02
N ALA A 44 14.88 -1.16 -7.95
CA ALA A 44 15.96 -1.59 -7.09
C ALA A 44 15.49 -1.67 -5.62
N PHE A 45 14.79 -0.62 -5.14
CA PHE A 45 14.20 -0.56 -3.81
C PHE A 45 13.11 -1.64 -3.61
N ARG A 46 12.11 -1.69 -4.51
CA ARG A 46 11.01 -2.67 -4.45
C ARG A 46 11.52 -4.10 -4.41
N SER A 47 12.62 -4.40 -5.12
CA SER A 47 13.14 -5.77 -5.26
C SER A 47 13.93 -6.27 -4.04
N VAL A 48 14.32 -5.40 -3.11
CA VAL A 48 15.08 -5.78 -1.91
C VAL A 48 14.42 -6.92 -1.12
N PRO A 49 13.15 -6.83 -0.69
CA PRO A 49 12.50 -7.93 0.02
C PRO A 49 12.36 -9.19 -0.83
N HIS A 50 12.24 -9.08 -2.15
CA HIS A 50 12.14 -10.23 -3.04
C HIS A 50 13.47 -10.97 -3.21
N ARG A 51 14.60 -10.26 -3.23
CA ARG A 51 15.95 -10.85 -3.35
C ARG A 51 16.47 -11.42 -2.03
N ASN A 52 16.28 -10.68 -0.93
CA ASN A 52 16.99 -10.93 0.33
C ASN A 52 16.07 -11.21 1.53
N GLY A 53 14.75 -11.06 1.36
CA GLY A 53 13.81 -11.13 2.49
C GLY A 53 13.40 -12.57 2.85
N PRO A 54 13.22 -12.87 4.16
CA PRO A 54 13.01 -14.24 4.65
C PRO A 54 11.61 -14.80 4.38
N LEU A 55 10.63 -13.95 4.03
CA LEU A 55 9.27 -14.40 3.78
C LEU A 55 9.18 -15.19 2.45
N PRO A 56 8.43 -16.30 2.41
CA PRO A 56 8.11 -16.96 1.15
C PRO A 56 7.38 -16.02 0.19
N ALA A 57 7.57 -16.20 -1.12
CA ALA A 57 7.00 -15.32 -2.15
C ALA A 57 5.46 -15.20 -2.03
N LYS A 58 4.76 -16.30 -1.71
CA LYS A 58 3.32 -16.33 -1.48
C LYS A 58 2.89 -15.29 -0.43
N PHE A 59 3.57 -15.26 0.72
CA PHE A 59 3.26 -14.33 1.81
C PHE A 59 3.58 -12.88 1.44
N LYS A 60 4.64 -12.64 0.67
CA LYS A 60 4.95 -11.28 0.16
C LYS A 60 3.79 -10.75 -0.70
N GLU A 61 3.23 -11.58 -1.58
CA GLU A 61 2.07 -11.17 -2.39
C GLU A 61 0.80 -10.98 -1.54
N LEU A 62 0.55 -11.84 -0.55
CA LEU A 62 -0.59 -11.66 0.37
C LEU A 62 -0.48 -10.37 1.20
N VAL A 63 0.71 -10.00 1.65
CA VAL A 63 0.95 -8.69 2.30
C VAL A 63 0.66 -7.55 1.33
N LEU A 64 1.07 -7.67 0.06
CA LEU A 64 0.75 -6.67 -0.95
C LEU A 64 -0.76 -6.61 -1.25
N VAL A 65 -1.50 -7.72 -1.19
CA VAL A 65 -2.97 -7.70 -1.25
C VAL A 65 -3.54 -6.86 -0.11
N ALA A 66 -3.10 -7.10 1.14
CA ALA A 66 -3.58 -6.36 2.32
C ALA A 66 -3.35 -4.84 2.19
N ILE A 67 -2.14 -4.43 1.80
CA ILE A 67 -1.77 -3.02 1.63
C ILE A 67 -2.66 -2.35 0.58
N ASN A 68 -2.90 -3.01 -0.56
CA ASN A 68 -3.68 -2.45 -1.65
C ASN A 68 -5.19 -2.47 -1.37
N ALA A 69 -5.68 -3.43 -0.59
CA ALA A 69 -7.09 -3.55 -0.19
C ALA A 69 -7.46 -2.67 1.01
N ALA A 70 -6.48 -2.10 1.70
CA ALA A 70 -6.68 -1.22 2.85
C ALA A 70 -7.69 -0.10 2.54
N THR A 71 -8.63 0.17 3.45
CA THR A 71 -9.63 1.25 3.29
C THR A 71 -8.99 2.64 3.19
N THR A 72 -7.76 2.80 3.65
CA THR A 72 -6.94 4.01 3.53
C THR A 72 -6.22 4.12 2.18
N HIS A 73 -6.27 3.10 1.32
CA HIS A 73 -5.56 3.06 0.04
C HIS A 73 -6.46 2.68 -1.16
N LEU A 74 -7.21 1.58 -1.07
CA LEU A 74 -8.18 1.10 -2.06
C LEU A 74 -7.67 1.08 -3.52
N TYR A 75 -6.41 0.66 -3.72
CA TYR A 75 -5.80 0.61 -5.04
C TYR A 75 -6.15 -0.70 -5.78
N ALA A 76 -7.32 -0.70 -6.41
CA ALA A 76 -7.90 -1.86 -7.08
C ALA A 76 -6.99 -2.56 -8.13
N PRO A 77 -6.20 -1.84 -8.97
CA PRO A 77 -5.25 -2.50 -9.88
C PRO A 77 -4.19 -3.33 -9.15
N GLY A 78 -3.67 -2.81 -8.03
CA GLY A 78 -2.69 -3.52 -7.20
C GLY A 78 -3.30 -4.76 -6.54
N VAL A 79 -4.51 -4.63 -5.98
CA VAL A 79 -5.26 -5.78 -5.40
C VAL A 79 -5.35 -6.91 -6.42
N ARG A 80 -5.85 -6.63 -7.63
CA ARG A 80 -6.01 -7.65 -8.69
C ARG A 80 -4.68 -8.31 -9.07
N ARG A 81 -3.62 -7.52 -9.25
CA ARG A 81 -2.30 -8.04 -9.61
C ARG A 81 -1.74 -8.96 -8.54
N HIS A 82 -1.75 -8.50 -7.29
CA HIS A 82 -1.16 -9.25 -6.17
C HIS A 82 -1.98 -10.49 -5.80
N MET A 83 -3.32 -10.46 -5.96
CA MET A 83 -4.15 -11.67 -5.86
C MET A 83 -3.75 -12.70 -6.93
N LYS A 84 -3.62 -12.29 -8.20
CA LYS A 84 -3.20 -13.19 -9.29
C LYS A 84 -1.81 -13.80 -9.03
N ASN A 85 -0.87 -13.00 -8.55
CA ASN A 85 0.47 -13.46 -8.21
C ASN A 85 0.45 -14.43 -7.02
N ALA A 86 -0.30 -14.12 -5.95
CA ALA A 86 -0.45 -15.01 -4.80
C ALA A 86 -1.02 -16.38 -5.21
N LEU A 87 -2.09 -16.40 -6.01
CA LEU A 87 -2.70 -17.63 -6.52
C LEU A 87 -1.70 -18.44 -7.37
N ARG A 88 -0.93 -17.79 -8.24
CA ARG A 88 0.14 -18.44 -9.03
C ARG A 88 1.23 -19.06 -8.15
N LEU A 89 1.46 -18.50 -6.96
CA LEU A 89 2.43 -19.00 -5.98
C LEU A 89 1.81 -20.02 -5.00
N GLY A 90 0.61 -20.52 -5.28
CA GLY A 90 -0.06 -21.56 -4.51
C GLY A 90 -0.89 -21.05 -3.34
N ALA A 91 -1.24 -19.75 -3.31
CA ALA A 91 -2.27 -19.28 -2.39
C ALA A 91 -3.64 -19.83 -2.78
N THR A 92 -4.49 -20.12 -1.80
CA THR A 92 -5.87 -20.50 -2.05
C THR A 92 -6.78 -19.27 -2.08
N PRO A 93 -7.97 -19.34 -2.73
CA PRO A 93 -8.97 -18.28 -2.63
C PRO A 93 -9.35 -17.94 -1.18
N GLU A 94 -9.36 -18.94 -0.29
CA GLU A 94 -9.65 -18.78 1.14
C GLU A 94 -8.56 -17.97 1.84
N GLU A 95 -7.28 -18.25 1.59
CA GLU A 95 -6.17 -17.44 2.15
C GLU A 95 -6.27 -15.97 1.70
N VAL A 96 -6.65 -15.73 0.44
CA VAL A 96 -6.83 -14.37 -0.09
C VAL A 96 -8.04 -13.69 0.57
N LEU A 97 -9.16 -14.40 0.72
CA LEU A 97 -10.35 -13.88 1.38
C LEU A 97 -10.06 -13.54 2.85
N GLU A 98 -9.33 -14.40 3.57
CA GLU A 98 -8.95 -14.17 4.96
C GLU A 98 -8.09 -12.90 5.10
N VAL A 99 -7.13 -12.68 4.20
CA VAL A 99 -6.35 -11.43 4.17
C VAL A 99 -7.23 -10.19 3.99
N ILE A 100 -8.24 -10.26 3.11
CA ILE A 100 -9.19 -9.16 2.93
C ILE A 100 -10.02 -8.95 4.20
N GLN A 101 -10.52 -10.03 4.83
CA GLN A 101 -11.25 -9.97 6.09
C GLN A 101 -10.41 -9.30 7.20
N LEU A 102 -9.16 -9.72 7.38
CA LEU A 102 -8.23 -9.11 8.32
C LEU A 102 -8.02 -7.61 8.04
N THR A 103 -7.96 -7.24 6.76
CA THR A 103 -7.81 -5.84 6.35
C THR A 103 -9.02 -4.98 6.76
N THR A 104 -10.23 -5.54 6.80
CA THR A 104 -11.44 -4.77 7.20
C THR A 104 -11.41 -4.25 8.64
N VAL A 105 -10.62 -4.90 9.51
CA VAL A 105 -10.52 -4.55 10.93
C VAL A 105 -10.00 -3.13 11.14
N MET A 106 -9.25 -2.56 10.19
CA MET A 106 -8.72 -1.19 10.31
C MET A 106 -9.80 -0.12 10.59
N GLY A 107 -11.07 -0.37 10.25
CA GLY A 107 -12.17 0.52 10.59
C GLY A 107 -12.33 0.77 12.09
N ILE A 108 -11.95 -0.18 12.96
CA ILE A 108 -12.07 -0.03 14.42
C ILE A 108 -11.16 1.07 14.98
N HIS A 109 -10.12 1.45 14.25
CA HIS A 109 -9.20 2.52 14.68
C HIS A 109 -9.91 3.86 14.88
N ALA A 110 -11.01 4.11 14.14
CA ALA A 110 -11.83 5.29 14.35
C ALA A 110 -12.46 5.30 15.75
N CYS A 111 -12.99 4.16 16.22
CA CYS A 111 -13.55 4.03 17.56
C CYS A 111 -12.46 4.07 18.64
N ASN A 112 -11.32 3.43 18.41
CA ASN A 112 -10.19 3.45 19.35
C ASN A 112 -9.72 4.89 19.64
N LEU A 113 -9.80 5.78 18.66
CA LEU A 113 -9.52 7.20 18.84
C LEU A 113 -10.70 7.98 19.41
N ALA A 114 -11.91 7.79 18.86
CA ALA A 114 -13.06 8.64 19.16
C ALA A 114 -13.69 8.37 20.53
N VAL A 115 -13.69 7.12 21.00
CA VAL A 115 -14.33 6.75 22.28
C VAL A 115 -13.62 7.39 23.48
N PRO A 116 -12.28 7.35 23.61
CA PRO A 116 -11.58 8.07 24.67
C PRO A 116 -11.85 9.58 24.66
N ILE A 117 -11.79 10.21 23.47
CA ILE A 117 -12.10 11.64 23.31
C ILE A 117 -13.52 11.95 23.78
N LEU A 118 -14.50 11.14 23.38
CA LEU A 118 -15.87 11.31 23.85
C LEU A 118 -15.98 11.21 25.38
N CYS A 119 -15.29 10.26 26.01
CA CYS A 119 -15.26 10.14 27.47
C CYS A 119 -14.65 11.38 28.15
N GLU A 120 -13.56 11.92 27.60
CA GLU A 120 -12.91 13.14 28.09
C GLU A 120 -13.87 14.34 28.03
N GLU A 121 -14.53 14.55 26.89
CA GLU A 121 -15.50 15.65 26.71
C GLU A 121 -16.72 15.49 27.63
N MET A 122 -17.24 14.27 27.81
CA MET A 122 -18.33 14.01 28.75
C MET A 122 -17.94 14.32 30.20
N GLN A 123 -16.71 14.00 30.60
CA GLN A 123 -16.20 14.33 31.93
C GLN A 123 -16.03 15.84 32.11
N ALA A 124 -15.48 16.54 31.11
CA ALA A 124 -15.32 17.99 31.12
C ALA A 124 -16.67 18.71 31.27
N MET A 125 -17.68 18.28 30.52
CA MET A 125 -19.06 18.81 30.61
C MET A 125 -19.69 18.63 31.99
N HIS A 126 -19.47 17.48 32.64
CA HIS A 126 -19.97 17.22 33.99
C HIS A 126 -19.20 17.98 35.08
N ALA A 127 -17.92 18.28 34.85
CA ALA A 127 -17.08 19.01 35.79
C ALA A 127 -17.33 20.53 35.77
N THR A 128 -17.88 21.08 34.67
CA THR A 128 -18.32 22.49 34.61
C THR A 128 -19.63 22.70 35.38
N PRO A 129 -19.65 23.53 36.45
CA PRO A 129 -20.90 23.86 37.13
C PRO A 129 -21.85 24.61 36.19
N LYS A 130 -23.16 24.30 36.25
CA LYS A 130 -24.18 25.10 35.57
C LYS A 130 -24.04 26.57 36.03
N PRO A 131 -23.97 27.56 35.13
CA PRO A 131 -23.86 28.96 35.54
C PRO A 131 -25.04 29.32 36.45
N PRO A 132 -24.81 30.07 37.55
CA PRO A 132 -25.87 30.46 38.46
C PRO A 132 -26.89 31.33 37.71
N GLY A 133 -28.12 30.82 37.53
CA GLY A 133 -29.23 31.58 36.93
C GLY A 133 -30.01 30.91 35.79
N ALA A 134 -29.62 29.73 35.31
CA ALA A 134 -30.41 29.00 34.31
C ALA A 134 -31.53 28.18 34.98
N ALA A 135 -32.64 28.86 35.31
CA ALA A 135 -33.96 28.28 35.52
C ALA A 135 -34.64 28.00 34.17
#